data_AF-A0A2E3EF82-F1
#
_entry.id   AF-A0A2E3EF82-F1
#
_cell.length_a   1.000
_cell.length_b   1.000
_cell.length_c   1.000
_cell.angle_alpha   90.00
_cell.angle_beta   90.00
_cell.angle_gamma   90.00
#
_symmetry.space_group_name_H-M   'P 1'
#
loop_
_entity.id
_entity.type
_entity.pdbx_description
1 polymer ?
#
loop_
_entity_poly.entity_id
_entity_poly.type
_entity_poly.pdbx_seq_one_letter_code
_entity_poly.pdbx_strand_id
1 'polypeptide(L)'
;MMRIYSTIALMVTSLCLTSCLDKKPRSFFAEDGIIVGDAKKIGKEDVFIPISFKTQDIHSAQIFHDVEWAEKNGVIYITAVFNEPPFSKKIDYSGGIVLKKPKLQTYDLKYKDPNPGGGIHEISTIKMP
;
A
#
# COMPACT_ATOMS: atom_id res chain seq x y z
N MET A 1 -3.65 29.54 56.42
CA MET A 1 -2.66 28.48 56.20
C MET A 1 -3.39 27.30 55.58
N MET A 2 -3.19 27.09 54.27
CA MET A 2 -4.05 26.27 53.41
C MET A 2 -3.56 24.82 53.42
N ARG A 3 -4.41 23.86 53.82
CA ARG A 3 -4.11 22.42 53.73
C ARG A 3 -4.34 21.96 52.30
N ILE A 4 -3.28 21.47 51.68
CA ILE A 4 -3.23 21.01 50.30
C ILE A 4 -3.92 19.64 50.26
N TYR A 5 -5.07 19.55 49.61
CA TYR A 5 -5.66 18.27 49.25
C TYR A 5 -4.78 17.64 48.16
N SER A 6 -4.19 16.49 48.46
CA SER A 6 -3.38 15.73 47.51
C SER A 6 -4.30 15.12 46.45
N THR A 7 -4.55 15.88 45.39
CA THR A 7 -5.31 15.42 44.21
C THR A 7 -4.38 14.50 43.42
N ILE A 8 -4.46 13.20 43.68
CA ILE A 8 -3.87 12.17 42.83
C ILE A 8 -4.66 12.17 41.52
N ALA A 9 -4.24 13.01 40.58
CA ALA A 9 -4.68 12.96 39.20
C ALA A 9 -4.04 11.72 38.57
N LEU A 10 -4.79 10.62 38.56
CA LEU A 10 -4.48 9.45 37.75
C LEU A 10 -4.60 9.87 36.28
N MET A 11 -3.50 10.33 35.68
CA MET A 11 -3.41 10.49 34.23
C MET A 11 -3.51 9.09 33.62
N VAL A 12 -4.71 8.72 33.20
CA VAL A 12 -4.91 7.65 32.24
C VAL A 12 -4.38 8.17 30.91
N THR A 13 -3.08 7.99 30.67
CA THR A 13 -2.51 8.12 29.33
C THR A 13 -3.11 6.98 28.51
N SER A 14 -4.24 7.25 27.88
CA SER A 14 -4.78 6.44 26.80
C SER A 14 -3.78 6.52 25.66
N LEU A 15 -2.79 5.63 25.68
CA LEU A 15 -1.98 5.29 24.52
C LEU A 15 -2.92 4.60 23.54
N CYS A 16 -3.68 5.40 22.79
CA CYS A 16 -4.29 4.96 21.54
C CYS A 16 -3.13 4.58 20.62
N LEU A 17 -2.70 3.32 20.72
CA LEU A 17 -1.82 2.65 19.78
C LEU A 17 -2.59 2.44 18.47
N THR A 18 -2.93 3.54 17.78
CA THR A 18 -3.47 3.47 16.44
C THR A 18 -2.32 3.04 15.54
N SER A 19 -2.39 1.81 15.03
CA SER A 19 -1.54 1.37 13.94
C SER A 19 -1.68 2.37 12.79
N CYS A 20 -0.65 3.17 12.52
CA CYS A 20 -0.61 4.08 11.39
C CYS A 20 -0.29 3.29 10.12
N LEU A 21 -0.85 3.72 8.99
CA LEU A 21 -0.49 3.20 7.67
C LEU A 21 0.62 4.08 7.09
N ASP A 22 1.73 3.47 6.72
CA ASP A 22 2.86 4.15 6.13
C ASP A 22 3.08 3.71 4.69
N LYS A 23 3.26 4.70 3.81
CA LYS A 23 3.48 4.47 2.38
C LYS A 23 4.98 4.48 2.13
N LYS A 24 5.48 3.49 1.39
CA LYS A 24 6.92 3.37 1.15
C LYS A 24 7.31 3.85 -0.25
N PRO A 25 8.49 4.51 -0.40
CA PRO A 25 9.01 4.88 -1.72
C PRO A 25 9.51 3.65 -2.49
N ARG A 26 9.73 3.80 -3.81
CA ARG A 26 10.22 2.72 -4.69
C ARG A 26 11.55 2.12 -4.22
N SER A 27 12.42 2.94 -3.63
CA SER A 27 13.73 2.54 -3.12
C SER A 27 13.67 1.56 -1.94
N PHE A 28 12.51 1.42 -1.29
CA PHE A 28 12.29 0.44 -0.23
C PHE A 28 12.28 -1.02 -0.73
N PHE A 29 12.00 -1.21 -2.02
CA PHE A 29 11.93 -2.52 -2.64
C PHE A 29 13.27 -2.94 -3.23
N ALA A 30 13.43 -4.25 -3.46
CA ALA A 30 14.52 -4.74 -4.30
C ALA A 30 14.39 -4.16 -5.73
N GLU A 31 15.46 -4.26 -6.52
CA GLU A 31 15.45 -3.80 -7.91
C GLU A 31 14.37 -4.52 -8.73
N ASP A 32 14.24 -5.84 -8.57
CA ASP A 32 13.16 -6.70 -9.09
C ASP A 32 11.96 -6.79 -8.13
N GLY A 33 11.86 -5.85 -7.19
CA GLY A 33 11.02 -5.95 -6.01
C GLY A 33 9.54 -5.65 -6.22
N ILE A 34 9.12 -5.31 -7.43
CA ILE A 34 7.70 -5.13 -7.79
C ILE A 34 7.44 -6.05 -8.98
N ILE A 35 6.72 -7.13 -8.71
CA ILE A 35 6.48 -8.20 -9.68
C ILE A 35 5.02 -8.12 -10.09
N VAL A 36 4.78 -8.11 -11.40
CA VAL A 36 3.45 -7.96 -11.97
C VAL A 36 3.14 -9.17 -12.81
N GLY A 37 2.03 -9.83 -12.50
CA GLY A 37 1.56 -10.99 -13.25
C GLY A 37 0.64 -10.61 -14.40
N ASP A 38 0.29 -11.61 -15.20
CA ASP A 38 -0.68 -11.44 -16.28
C ASP A 38 -2.06 -11.07 -15.73
N ALA A 39 -2.69 -10.10 -16.38
CA ALA A 39 -4.04 -9.66 -16.05
C ALA A 39 -5.06 -10.76 -16.35
N LYS A 40 -6.01 -10.99 -15.43
CA LYS A 40 -6.99 -12.06 -15.50
C LYS A 40 -8.40 -11.51 -15.39
N LYS A 41 -9.30 -11.95 -16.26
CA LYS A 41 -10.71 -11.59 -16.18
C LYS A 41 -11.34 -12.20 -14.92
N ILE A 42 -11.98 -11.38 -14.10
CA ILE A 42 -12.66 -11.80 -12.86
C ILE A 42 -14.11 -11.30 -12.85
N GLY A 43 -14.96 -11.98 -13.63
CA GLY A 43 -16.36 -11.62 -13.81
C GLY A 43 -16.69 -11.24 -15.25
N LYS A 44 -17.79 -10.50 -15.45
CA LYS A 44 -18.25 -10.13 -16.81
C LYS A 44 -17.32 -9.12 -17.50
N GLU A 45 -16.86 -8.12 -16.76
CA GLU A 45 -16.09 -6.98 -17.31
C GLU A 45 -14.91 -6.57 -16.42
N ASP A 46 -14.76 -7.11 -15.22
CA ASP A 46 -13.68 -6.73 -14.31
C ASP A 46 -12.41 -7.55 -14.57
N VAL A 47 -11.26 -6.95 -14.32
CA VAL A 47 -9.94 -7.57 -14.51
C VAL A 47 -9.11 -7.44 -13.24
N PHE A 48 -8.48 -8.54 -12.84
CA PHE A 48 -7.54 -8.61 -11.73
C PHE A 48 -6.13 -8.56 -12.29
N ILE A 49 -5.31 -7.66 -11.77
CA ILE A 49 -3.90 -7.54 -12.11
C ILE A 49 -3.11 -8.01 -10.89
N PRO A 50 -2.49 -9.21 -10.92
CA PRO A 50 -1.67 -9.69 -9.82
C PRO A 50 -0.44 -8.80 -9.64
N ILE A 51 -0.17 -8.37 -8.41
CA ILE A 51 1.01 -7.58 -8.06
C ILE A 51 1.57 -8.13 -6.75
N SER A 52 2.87 -8.37 -6.70
CA SER A 52 3.56 -8.76 -5.47
C SER A 52 4.80 -7.90 -5.25
N PHE A 53 5.17 -7.76 -3.98
CA PHE A 53 6.28 -6.91 -3.56
C PHE A 53 7.33 -7.74 -2.83
N LYS A 54 8.58 -7.50 -3.17
CA LYS A 54 9.76 -8.04 -2.50
C LYS A 54 10.60 -6.86 -2.02
N THR A 55 10.68 -6.74 -0.70
CA THR A 55 11.51 -5.77 -0.02
C THR A 55 12.95 -6.26 0.03
N GLN A 56 13.91 -5.34 0.24
CA GLN A 56 15.30 -5.73 0.51
C GLN A 56 15.40 -6.47 1.87
N ASP A 57 14.59 -6.05 2.85
CA ASP A 57 14.50 -6.67 4.17
C ASP A 57 13.28 -7.59 4.30
N ILE A 58 13.49 -8.88 4.59
CA ILE A 58 12.43 -9.90 4.64
C ILE A 58 11.35 -9.58 5.69
N HIS A 59 11.73 -8.99 6.82
CA HIS A 59 10.81 -8.65 7.90
C HIS A 59 9.78 -7.58 7.47
N SER A 60 10.14 -6.72 6.51
CA SER A 60 9.25 -5.68 6.01
C SER A 60 8.10 -6.22 5.16
N ALA A 61 8.26 -7.34 4.46
CA ALA A 61 7.16 -7.93 3.71
C ALA A 61 6.03 -8.44 4.63
N GLN A 62 6.33 -8.77 5.90
CA GLN A 62 5.35 -9.23 6.88
C GLN A 62 4.39 -8.12 7.35
N ILE A 63 4.77 -6.86 7.12
CA ILE A 63 3.98 -5.68 7.51
C ILE A 63 3.26 -5.04 6.31
N PHE A 64 3.36 -5.65 5.12
CA PHE A 64 2.65 -5.19 3.93
C PHE A 64 1.14 -5.21 4.17
N HIS A 65 0.48 -4.08 3.91
CA HIS A 65 -0.94 -3.91 4.17
C HIS A 65 -1.74 -4.02 2.87
N ASP A 66 -1.47 -3.13 1.92
CA ASP A 66 -2.22 -3.04 0.66
C ASP A 66 -1.46 -2.24 -0.41
N VAL A 67 -2.05 -2.12 -1.59
CA VAL A 67 -1.65 -1.21 -2.65
C VAL A 67 -2.74 -0.18 -2.87
N GLU A 68 -2.40 1.08 -2.63
CA GLU A 68 -3.19 2.18 -3.18
C GLU A 68 -2.93 2.31 -4.67
N TRP A 69 -3.99 2.54 -5.44
CA TRP A 69 -3.85 2.72 -6.88
C TRP A 69 -4.88 3.68 -7.46
N ALA A 70 -4.53 4.28 -8.59
CA ALA A 70 -5.43 5.12 -9.37
C ALA A 70 -5.11 5.01 -10.86
N GLU A 71 -6.14 5.00 -11.70
CA GLU A 71 -6.02 5.06 -13.15
C GLU A 71 -6.20 6.51 -13.63
N LYS A 72 -5.28 7.00 -14.46
CA LYS A 72 -5.39 8.30 -15.13
C LYS A 72 -4.83 8.21 -16.54
N ASN A 73 -5.64 8.51 -17.53
CA ASN A 73 -5.25 8.58 -18.94
C ASN A 73 -4.55 7.32 -19.44
N GLY A 74 -5.02 6.13 -19.04
CA GLY A 74 -4.40 4.87 -19.44
C GLY A 74 -3.12 4.49 -18.70
N VAL A 75 -2.76 5.25 -17.66
CA VAL A 75 -1.68 4.91 -16.74
C VAL A 75 -2.28 4.53 -15.38
N ILE A 76 -1.89 3.37 -14.86
CA ILE A 76 -2.19 2.91 -13.51
C ILE A 76 -1.02 3.28 -12.62
N TYR A 77 -1.27 4.14 -11.65
CA TYR A 77 -0.30 4.50 -10.61
C TYR A 77 -0.56 3.65 -9.38
N ILE A 78 0.49 3.04 -8.84
CA ILE A 78 0.42 2.26 -7.60
C ILE A 78 1.38 2.81 -6.54
N THR A 79 1.01 2.66 -5.28
CA THR A 79 1.84 2.97 -4.13
C THR A 79 1.56 1.93 -3.04
N ALA A 80 2.62 1.27 -2.55
CA ALA A 80 2.51 0.28 -1.50
C ALA A 80 2.29 0.92 -0.13
N VAL A 81 1.42 0.29 0.66
CA VAL A 81 1.06 0.68 2.02
C VAL A 81 1.47 -0.43 2.98
N PHE A 82 2.08 -0.05 4.08
CA PHE A 82 2.54 -0.93 5.14
C PHE A 82 1.89 -0.52 6.46
N ASN A 83 1.68 -1.46 7.36
CA ASN A 83 1.32 -1.16 8.73
C ASN A 83 2.57 -0.70 9.49
N GLU A 84 2.43 0.33 10.34
CA GLU A 84 3.43 0.65 11.35
C GLU A 84 3.14 -0.10 12.66
N PRO A 85 4.19 -0.47 13.42
CA PRO A 85 4.02 -1.01 14.76
C PRO A 85 3.32 -0.01 15.69
N PRO A 86 2.52 -0.47 16.67
CA PRO A 86 2.23 -1.87 16.98
C PRO A 86 1.09 -2.42 16.10
N PHE A 87 1.31 -3.62 15.55
CA PHE A 87 0.44 -4.24 14.56
C PHE A 87 -0.83 -4.78 15.22
N SER A 88 -1.98 -4.15 14.95
CA SER A 88 -3.26 -4.56 15.52
C SER A 88 -3.88 -5.77 14.83
N LYS A 89 -3.52 -6.05 13.57
CA LYS A 89 -3.93 -7.28 12.84
C LYS A 89 -3.12 -7.47 11.56
N LYS A 90 -2.70 -8.70 11.26
CA LYS A 90 -2.26 -9.07 9.90
C LYS A 90 -3.48 -9.01 8.98
N ILE A 91 -3.40 -8.22 7.91
CA ILE A 91 -4.43 -8.16 6.88
C ILE A 91 -3.89 -8.92 5.67
N ASP A 92 -4.73 -9.79 5.11
CA ASP A 92 -4.37 -10.54 3.91
C ASP A 92 -4.53 -9.63 2.70
N TYR A 93 -3.41 -9.09 2.22
CA TYR A 93 -3.36 -8.43 0.93
C TYR A 93 -3.83 -9.40 -0.16
N SER A 94 -4.73 -8.93 -1.04
CA SER A 94 -5.35 -9.76 -2.08
C SER A 94 -4.40 -10.25 -3.18
N GLY A 95 -3.15 -9.79 -3.18
CA GLY A 95 -2.12 -10.17 -4.16
C GLY A 95 -2.23 -9.42 -5.49
N GLY A 96 -2.95 -8.30 -5.54
CA GLY A 96 -3.08 -7.48 -6.75
C GLY A 96 -4.06 -6.33 -6.62
N ILE A 97 -4.47 -5.80 -7.77
CA ILE A 97 -5.49 -4.75 -7.89
C ILE A 97 -6.62 -5.20 -8.82
N VAL A 98 -7.83 -4.67 -8.61
CA VAL A 98 -9.00 -4.96 -9.44
C VAL A 98 -9.35 -3.73 -10.26
N LEU A 99 -9.13 -3.81 -11.57
CA LEU A 99 -9.56 -2.78 -12.52
C LEU A 99 -11.01 -3.05 -12.94
N LYS A 100 -11.90 -2.10 -12.63
CA LYS A 100 -13.32 -2.18 -12.99
C LYS A 100 -13.52 -1.73 -14.43
N LYS A 101 -14.06 -2.62 -15.27
CA LYS A 101 -14.43 -2.33 -16.66
C LYS A 101 -13.34 -1.56 -17.43
N PRO A 102 -12.15 -2.14 -17.63
CA PRO A 102 -11.08 -1.48 -18.37
C PRO A 102 -11.56 -1.04 -19.76
N LYS A 103 -11.20 0.18 -20.13
CA LYS A 103 -11.61 0.81 -21.40
C LYS A 103 -10.54 0.66 -22.48
N LEU A 104 -9.30 0.41 -22.08
CA LEU A 104 -8.16 0.27 -22.99
C LEU A 104 -7.72 -1.20 -23.06
N GLN A 105 -7.12 -1.57 -24.18
CA GLN A 105 -6.50 -2.90 -24.34
C GLN A 105 -5.17 -2.99 -23.61
N THR A 106 -4.52 -1.85 -23.36
CA THR A 106 -3.22 -1.77 -22.70
C THR A 106 -3.18 -0.61 -21.73
N TYR A 107 -2.51 -0.82 -20.59
CA TYR A 107 -2.27 0.20 -19.57
C TYR A 107 -0.80 0.21 -19.18
N ASP A 108 -0.22 1.39 -19.01
CA ASP A 108 1.10 1.49 -18.38
C ASP A 108 0.93 1.43 -16.87
N LEU A 109 1.77 0.64 -16.21
CA LEU A 109 1.79 0.52 -14.75
C LEU A 109 3.05 1.21 -14.22
N LYS A 110 2.86 2.15 -13.31
CA LYS A 110 3.92 2.96 -12.73
C LYS A 110 3.83 2.98 -11.22
N TYR A 111 4.99 2.95 -10.56
CA TYR A 111 5.07 3.20 -9.13
C TYR A 111 5.12 4.70 -8.88
N LYS A 112 4.33 5.19 -7.94
CA LYS A 112 4.38 6.58 -7.50
C LYS A 112 4.91 6.64 -6.07
N ASP A 113 5.97 7.41 -5.86
CA ASP A 113 6.46 7.67 -4.52
C ASP A 113 5.42 8.49 -3.70
N PRO A 114 5.28 8.21 -2.40
CA PRO A 114 4.22 8.81 -1.59
C PRO A 114 4.44 10.29 -1.25
N ASN A 115 5.68 10.78 -1.30
CA ASN A 115 6.02 12.15 -0.93
C ASN A 115 5.48 13.17 -1.95
N PRO A 116 5.05 14.37 -1.51
CA PRO A 116 4.73 15.45 -2.43
C PRO A 116 6.00 15.86 -3.19
N GLY A 117 6.02 15.64 -4.51
CA GLY A 117 7.19 15.79 -5.38
C GLY A 117 8.02 14.50 -5.57
N GLY A 118 7.55 13.37 -5.03
CA GLY A 118 8.15 12.06 -5.25
C GLY A 118 8.12 11.63 -6.72
N GLY A 119 9.03 10.72 -7.07
CA GLY A 119 9.21 10.24 -8.44
C GLY A 119 8.06 9.35 -8.93
N ILE A 120 7.97 9.24 -10.25
CA ILE A 120 7.18 8.23 -10.94
C ILE A 120 8.17 7.27 -11.59
N HIS A 121 8.00 5.98 -11.33
CA HIS A 121 8.91 4.93 -11.77
C HIS A 121 8.16 3.96 -12.67
N GLU A 122 8.70 3.68 -13.85
CA GLU A 122 8.14 2.68 -14.74
C GLU A 122 8.21 1.28 -14.10
N ILE A 123 7.14 0.49 -14.23
CA ILE A 123 7.13 -0.92 -13.80
C ILE A 123 6.97 -1.82 -15.01
N SER A 124 5.84 -1.72 -15.72
CA SER A 124 5.51 -2.58 -16.85
C SER A 124 4.34 -2.04 -17.66
N THR A 125 4.10 -2.61 -18.84
CA THR A 125 2.87 -2.38 -19.61
C THR A 125 1.99 -3.63 -19.49
N ILE A 126 0.74 -3.44 -19.10
CA ILE A 126 -0.24 -4.50 -18.86
C ILE A 126 -1.15 -4.62 -20.08
N LYS A 127 -1.31 -5.84 -20.59
CA LYS A 127 -2.30 -6.17 -21.62
C LYS A 127 -3.56 -6.70 -20.96
N MET A 128 -4.71 -6.17 -21.33
CA MET A 128 -6.01 -6.65 -20.87
C MET A 128 -6.40 -7.94 -21.63
N PRO A 129 -7.02 -8.90 -20.94
CA PRO A 129 -7.47 -10.16 -21.52
C PRO A 129 -8.71 -10.01 -22.42
#